data_AF-X1Q7F5-F1
#
_entry.id   AF-X1Q7F5-F1
#
_cell.length_a   1.000
_cell.length_b   1.000
_cell.length_c   1.000
_cell.angle_alpha   90.00
_cell.angle_beta   90.00
_cell.angle_gamma   90.00
#
_symmetry.space_group_name_H-M   'P 1'
#
loop_
_entity.id
_entity.type
_entity.pdbx_description
1 polymer ?
#
loop_
_entity_poly.entity_id
_entity_poly.type
_entity_poly.pdbx_seq_one_letter_code
_entity_poly.pdbx_strand_id
1 'polypeptide(L)'
;MAKLKAPLMSLGASGALGKALVFFGWKGLNVVREYVVPANPDTQLQQDHRKILKAGVAKVHVAQARELNPLDRDDQIAYAALAAAKGKIMTWFNQALKLWIDVKVAGDLPVIYSNGCMMKTTATDFRPLIHQNEETLEDLKAGKFYLGISKTNLITSKEAVVGLGQHCTLLVDGGFSSLTVGKKYYWQFRPDSTDDCVGADSGIYHAKATA
;
A
#
# COMPACT_ATOMS: atom_id res chain seq x y z
N MET A 1 44.78 -19.33 2.48
CA MET A 1 45.61 -18.13 2.29
C MET A 1 45.55 -17.31 3.58
N ALA A 2 46.68 -16.99 4.20
CA ALA A 2 46.69 -16.20 5.43
C ALA A 2 46.04 -14.82 5.16
N LYS A 3 44.98 -14.47 5.91
CA LYS A 3 44.48 -13.09 5.92
C LYS A 3 45.44 -12.24 6.74
N LEU A 4 46.45 -11.69 6.07
CA LEU A 4 47.48 -10.85 6.65
C LEU A 4 47.02 -9.39 6.77
N LYS A 5 45.91 -9.07 7.45
CA LYS A 5 45.58 -7.68 7.88
C LYS A 5 44.72 -7.64 9.14
N ALA A 6 45.20 -6.83 10.10
CA ALA A 6 44.67 -6.60 11.44
C ALA A 6 43.35 -5.79 11.41
N PRO A 7 42.22 -6.38 11.83
CA PRO A 7 40.92 -5.69 11.83
C PRO A 7 40.82 -4.54 12.86
N LEU A 8 41.72 -4.54 13.85
CA LEU A 8 41.79 -3.56 14.94
C LEU A 8 42.51 -2.25 14.55
N MET A 9 43.07 -2.15 13.34
CA MET A 9 43.83 -0.96 12.89
C MET A 9 43.04 -0.01 11.97
N SER A 10 41.72 0.07 12.10
CA SER A 10 40.86 0.99 11.32
C SER A 10 40.94 0.81 9.79
N LEU A 11 41.28 -0.39 9.32
CA LEU A 11 41.21 -0.76 7.91
C LEU A 11 39.81 -1.26 7.58
N GLY A 12 39.22 -0.76 6.49
CA GLY A 12 37.87 -1.16 6.08
C GLY A 12 37.76 -2.68 5.90
N ALA A 13 36.90 -3.31 6.69
CA ALA A 13 36.62 -4.75 6.65
C ALA A 13 35.11 -4.98 6.62
N SER A 14 34.67 -5.93 5.79
CA SER A 14 33.27 -6.33 5.69
C SER A 14 33.11 -7.85 5.75
N GLY A 15 32.02 -8.32 6.37
CA GLY A 15 31.65 -9.73 6.42
C GLY A 15 31.99 -10.44 7.74
N ALA A 16 31.61 -11.73 7.81
CA ALA A 16 31.80 -12.56 8.99
C ALA A 16 33.19 -13.24 8.97
N LEU A 17 33.89 -13.21 10.10
CA LEU A 17 35.13 -13.95 10.33
C LEU A 17 34.84 -15.10 11.30
N GLY A 18 35.03 -16.33 10.82
CA GLY A 18 34.91 -17.54 11.63
C GLY A 18 33.55 -17.75 12.30
N LYS A 19 32.48 -17.08 11.84
CA LYS A 19 31.16 -17.04 12.52
C LYS A 19 31.27 -16.64 14.00
N ALA A 20 32.27 -15.84 14.35
CA ALA A 20 32.47 -15.31 15.69
C ALA A 20 32.33 -13.78 15.70
N LEU A 21 32.80 -13.11 14.63
CA LEU A 21 32.78 -11.65 14.52
C LEU A 21 32.23 -11.24 13.15
N VAL A 22 31.52 -10.11 13.09
CA VAL A 22 31.05 -9.46 11.86
C VAL A 22 31.61 -8.05 11.80
N PHE A 23 32.32 -7.75 10.72
CA PHE A 23 32.84 -6.43 10.40
C PHE A 23 31.91 -5.72 9.42
N PHE A 24 31.60 -4.45 9.68
CA PHE A 24 30.85 -3.60 8.76
C PHE A 24 31.00 -2.12 9.12
N GLY A 25 30.70 -1.24 8.16
CA GLY A 25 30.59 0.20 8.42
C GLY A 25 29.24 0.54 9.02
N TRP A 26 29.21 1.29 10.11
CA TRP A 26 27.99 1.83 10.72
C TRP A 26 28.14 3.32 10.98
N LYS A 27 27.35 4.14 10.27
CA LYS A 27 27.37 5.62 10.42
C LYS A 27 28.77 6.23 10.34
N GLY A 28 29.59 5.77 9.38
CA GLY A 28 30.96 6.25 9.20
C GLY A 28 32.00 5.66 10.16
N LEU A 29 31.59 4.79 11.09
CA LEU A 29 32.49 4.08 12.00
C LEU A 29 32.73 2.65 11.52
N ASN A 30 33.98 2.19 11.61
CA ASN A 30 34.31 0.78 11.42
C ASN A 30 33.97 0.02 12.70
N VAL A 31 32.90 -0.77 12.67
CA VAL A 31 32.42 -1.49 13.86
C VAL A 31 32.61 -2.99 13.72
N VAL A 32 32.92 -3.64 14.84
CA VAL A 32 32.91 -5.09 14.98
C VAL A 32 31.81 -5.47 15.96
N ARG A 33 31.04 -6.50 15.63
CA ARG A 33 30.09 -7.11 16.55
C ARG A 33 30.26 -8.61 16.59
N GLU A 34 29.80 -9.23 17.66
CA GLU A 34 29.69 -10.68 17.74
C GLU A 34 28.75 -11.19 16.63
N TYR A 35 29.14 -12.31 16.03
CA TYR A 35 28.28 -13.05 15.12
C TYR A 35 27.20 -13.76 15.94
N VAL A 36 26.11 -13.04 16.19
CA VAL A 36 24.94 -13.59 16.90
C VAL A 36 24.00 -14.21 15.87
N VAL A 37 23.82 -15.53 15.95
CA VAL A 37 22.67 -16.21 15.35
C VAL A 37 21.56 -16.20 16.40
N PRO A 38 20.36 -15.69 16.08
CA PRO A 38 19.22 -15.78 17.00
C PRO A 38 19.03 -17.24 17.43
N ALA A 39 18.76 -17.47 18.72
CA ALA A 39 18.62 -18.82 19.27
C ALA A 39 17.56 -19.68 18.53
N ASN A 40 16.57 -19.03 17.92
CA ASN A 40 15.66 -19.65 16.97
C ASN A 40 15.60 -18.81 15.68
N PRO A 41 16.45 -19.13 14.69
CA PRO A 41 16.62 -18.32 13.47
C PRO A 41 15.48 -18.50 12.46
N ASP A 42 14.52 -19.39 12.73
CA ASP A 42 13.41 -19.72 11.83
C ASP A 42 12.14 -20.14 12.60
N THR A 43 11.75 -19.31 13.58
CA THR A 43 10.48 -19.55 14.31
C THR A 43 9.29 -19.51 13.35
N GLN A 44 8.20 -20.22 13.67
CA GLN A 44 6.95 -20.16 12.91
C GLN A 44 6.48 -18.71 12.67
N LEU A 45 6.52 -17.86 13.71
CA LEU A 45 6.14 -16.44 13.61
C LEU A 45 6.99 -15.65 12.60
N GLN A 46 8.31 -15.91 12.55
CA GLN A 46 9.19 -15.29 11.55
C GLN A 46 8.84 -15.76 10.14
N GLN A 47 8.54 -17.05 9.96
CA GLN A 47 8.08 -17.57 8.67
C GLN A 47 6.75 -16.93 8.25
N ASP A 48 5.82 -16.78 9.19
CA ASP A 48 4.49 -16.23 8.92
C ASP A 48 4.57 -14.76 8.49
N HIS A 49 5.36 -13.94 9.18
CA HIS A 49 5.62 -12.56 8.75
C HIS A 49 6.28 -12.48 7.36
N ARG A 50 7.24 -13.38 7.05
CA ARG A 50 7.86 -13.44 5.72
C ARG A 50 6.85 -13.86 4.64
N LYS A 51 5.96 -14.80 4.94
CA LYS A 51 4.89 -15.25 4.03
C LYS A 51 3.92 -14.12 3.71
N ILE A 52 3.49 -13.36 4.72
CA ILE A 52 2.59 -12.21 4.54
C ILE A 52 3.22 -11.18 3.60
N LEU A 53 4.48 -10.79 3.85
CA LEU A 53 5.18 -9.82 3.00
C LEU A 53 5.36 -10.36 1.58
N LYS A 54 5.75 -11.63 1.43
CA LYS A 54 5.92 -12.28 0.12
C LYS A 54 4.62 -12.30 -0.67
N ALA A 55 3.50 -12.61 -0.02
CA ALA A 55 2.16 -12.60 -0.64
C ALA A 55 1.78 -11.20 -1.12
N GLY A 56 1.98 -10.16 -0.29
CA GLY A 56 1.71 -8.78 -0.67
C GLY A 56 2.56 -8.30 -1.85
N VAL A 57 3.86 -8.60 -1.86
CA VAL A 57 4.76 -8.28 -2.97
C VAL A 57 4.30 -8.96 -4.26
N ALA A 58 3.99 -10.26 -4.19
CA ALA A 58 3.49 -11.01 -5.34
C ALA A 58 2.19 -10.39 -5.87
N LYS A 59 1.27 -9.99 -4.99
CA LYS A 59 0.01 -9.40 -5.38
C LYS A 59 0.17 -8.02 -6.03
N VAL A 60 1.09 -7.18 -5.55
CA VAL A 60 1.43 -5.92 -6.23
C VAL A 60 1.90 -6.20 -7.66
N HIS A 61 2.81 -7.17 -7.85
CA HIS A 61 3.31 -7.49 -9.18
C HIS A 61 2.23 -8.07 -10.09
N VAL A 62 1.33 -8.90 -9.58
CA VAL A 62 0.16 -9.38 -10.32
C VAL A 62 -0.71 -8.19 -10.74
N ALA A 63 -0.99 -7.24 -9.84
CA ALA A 63 -1.78 -6.05 -10.16
C ALA A 63 -1.10 -5.17 -11.22
N GLN A 64 0.23 -4.99 -11.16
CA GLN A 64 0.99 -4.26 -12.17
C GLN A 64 1.00 -4.92 -13.54
N ALA A 65 0.98 -6.26 -13.58
CA ALA A 65 1.07 -7.03 -14.82
C ALA A 65 -0.26 -7.22 -15.56
N ARG A 66 -1.37 -6.66 -15.06
CA ARG A 66 -2.69 -6.81 -15.70
C ARG A 66 -2.74 -6.06 -17.03
N GLU A 67 -3.35 -6.68 -18.04
CA GLU A 67 -3.43 -6.08 -19.38
C GLU A 67 -4.40 -4.88 -19.46
N LEU A 68 -5.59 -4.99 -18.85
CA LEU A 68 -6.65 -3.99 -19.02
C LEU A 68 -6.70 -2.93 -17.92
N ASN A 69 -6.31 -3.28 -16.69
CA ASN A 69 -6.44 -2.43 -15.51
C ASN A 69 -5.19 -2.56 -14.60
N PRO A 70 -3.99 -2.30 -15.14
CA PRO A 70 -2.75 -2.43 -14.38
C PRO A 70 -2.70 -1.46 -13.22
N LEU A 71 -1.98 -1.83 -12.16
CA LEU A 71 -1.48 -0.88 -11.17
C LEU A 71 -0.40 -0.02 -11.84
N ASP A 72 -0.73 1.22 -12.14
CA ASP A 72 0.11 2.10 -12.94
C ASP A 72 0.66 3.30 -12.16
N ARG A 73 1.17 4.30 -12.87
CA ARG A 73 1.74 5.51 -12.25
C ARG A 73 0.73 6.27 -11.40
N ASP A 74 -0.53 6.34 -11.80
CA ASP A 74 -1.55 7.11 -11.09
C ASP A 74 -1.90 6.45 -9.76
N ASP A 75 -1.98 5.11 -9.74
CA ASP A 75 -2.13 4.34 -8.50
C ASP A 75 -0.93 4.51 -7.56
N GLN A 76 0.29 4.51 -8.11
CA GLN A 76 1.51 4.74 -7.33
C GLN A 76 1.51 6.12 -6.67
N ILE A 77 1.10 7.16 -7.41
CA ILE A 77 0.93 8.51 -6.87
C ILE A 77 -0.15 8.52 -5.79
N ALA A 78 -1.25 7.79 -5.96
CA ALA A 78 -2.33 7.70 -5.00
C ALA A 78 -1.90 7.03 -3.67
N TYR A 79 -1.13 5.94 -3.73
CA TYR A 79 -0.55 5.33 -2.52
C TYR A 79 0.49 6.24 -1.85
N ALA A 80 1.30 6.97 -2.62
CA ALA A 80 2.20 7.98 -2.05
C ALA A 80 1.42 9.11 -1.37
N ALA A 81 0.28 9.54 -1.94
CA ALA A 81 -0.60 10.53 -1.35
C ALA A 81 -1.22 10.03 -0.04
N LEU A 82 -1.59 8.75 0.05
CA LEU A 82 -2.04 8.11 1.28
C LEU A 82 -0.95 8.11 2.36
N ALA A 83 0.28 7.71 2.01
CA ALA A 83 1.41 7.73 2.94
C ALA A 83 1.60 9.13 3.54
N ALA A 84 1.60 10.15 2.67
CA ALA A 84 1.70 11.54 3.08
C ALA A 84 0.52 12.00 3.94
N ALA A 85 -0.72 11.60 3.62
CA ALA A 85 -1.89 11.92 4.43
C ALA A 85 -1.84 11.28 5.83
N LYS A 86 -1.23 10.09 5.95
CA LYS A 86 -0.97 9.41 7.23
C LYS A 86 0.33 9.89 7.92
N GLY A 87 1.00 10.93 7.40
CA GLY A 87 2.22 11.49 7.98
C GLY A 87 3.45 10.57 7.89
N LYS A 88 3.44 9.57 7.00
CA LYS A 88 4.52 8.59 6.85
C LYS A 88 5.46 8.99 5.71
N ILE A 89 6.76 8.99 5.98
CA ILE A 89 7.81 9.19 4.97
C ILE A 89 8.18 7.81 4.40
N MET A 90 7.41 7.34 3.42
CA MET A 90 7.65 6.06 2.76
C MET A 90 7.21 6.09 1.28
N THR A 91 7.76 5.19 0.49
CA THR A 91 7.39 5.03 -0.92
C THR A 91 5.96 4.50 -1.06
N TRP A 92 5.37 4.68 -2.24
CA TRP A 92 4.06 4.11 -2.58
C TRP A 92 4.02 2.59 -2.36
N PHE A 93 5.10 1.89 -2.74
CA PHE A 93 5.20 0.44 -2.64
C PHE A 93 5.20 -0.02 -1.19
N ASN A 94 6.00 0.65 -0.35
CA ASN A 94 6.02 0.37 1.08
C ASN A 94 4.67 0.69 1.73
N GLN A 95 3.95 1.73 1.26
CA GLN A 95 2.63 2.07 1.78
C GLN A 95 1.59 1.01 1.41
N ALA A 96 1.59 0.51 0.18
CA ALA A 96 0.71 -0.59 -0.25
C ALA A 96 0.98 -1.87 0.58
N LEU A 97 2.26 -2.23 0.76
CA LEU A 97 2.65 -3.37 1.59
C LEU A 97 2.33 -3.16 3.09
N LYS A 98 2.43 -1.93 3.59
CA LYS A 98 2.07 -1.63 4.98
C LYS A 98 0.59 -1.89 5.21
N LEU A 99 -0.28 -1.47 4.31
CA LEU A 99 -1.72 -1.79 4.38
C LEU A 99 -1.94 -3.29 4.35
N TRP A 100 -1.32 -3.99 3.39
CA TRP A 100 -1.43 -5.45 3.29
C TRP A 100 -1.06 -6.16 4.59
N ILE A 101 0.07 -5.78 5.19
CA ILE A 101 0.55 -6.36 6.45
C ILE A 101 -0.40 -6.02 7.58
N ASP A 102 -0.84 -4.76 7.70
CA ASP A 102 -1.70 -4.32 8.80
C ASP A 102 -3.04 -5.05 8.81
N VAL A 103 -3.65 -5.19 7.63
CA VAL A 103 -4.91 -5.92 7.45
C VAL A 103 -4.72 -7.41 7.78
N LYS A 104 -3.65 -8.05 7.28
CA LYS A 104 -3.36 -9.46 7.61
C LYS A 104 -3.09 -9.69 9.09
N VAL A 105 -2.41 -8.76 9.76
CA VAL A 105 -2.13 -8.86 11.20
C VAL A 105 -3.40 -8.66 12.02
N ALA A 106 -4.37 -7.86 11.53
CA ALA A 106 -5.68 -7.71 12.15
C ALA A 106 -6.58 -8.95 11.99
N GLY A 107 -6.23 -9.89 11.10
CA GLY A 107 -7.02 -11.08 10.78
C GLY A 107 -7.95 -10.89 9.58
N ASP A 108 -7.87 -9.74 8.92
CA ASP A 108 -8.74 -9.33 7.82
C ASP A 108 -8.11 -9.67 6.44
N LEU A 109 -8.88 -9.43 5.37
CA LEU A 109 -8.54 -9.80 4.00
C LEU A 109 -8.02 -8.59 3.21
N PRO A 110 -6.74 -8.58 2.79
CA PRO A 110 -6.16 -7.42 2.12
C PRO A 110 -6.57 -7.34 0.65
N VAL A 111 -6.71 -6.11 0.17
CA VAL A 111 -7.00 -5.79 -1.23
C VAL A 111 -5.98 -4.77 -1.72
N ILE A 112 -5.45 -4.99 -2.92
CA ILE A 112 -4.68 -3.98 -3.65
C ILE A 112 -5.58 -3.39 -4.72
N TYR A 113 -5.72 -2.07 -4.71
CA TYR A 113 -6.49 -1.39 -5.74
C TYR A 113 -5.61 -0.93 -6.90
N SER A 114 -6.18 -0.94 -8.11
CA SER A 114 -5.55 -0.45 -9.34
C SER A 114 -6.54 0.29 -10.24
N ASN A 115 -6.01 1.00 -11.23
CA ASN A 115 -6.76 1.76 -12.23
C ASN A 115 -7.85 2.64 -11.60
N GLY A 116 -7.50 3.38 -10.55
CA GLY A 116 -8.41 4.33 -9.92
C GLY A 116 -8.67 5.53 -10.83
N CYS A 117 -9.86 5.63 -11.39
CA CYS A 117 -10.21 6.64 -12.39
C CYS A 117 -11.57 7.30 -12.11
N MET A 118 -11.91 8.30 -12.93
CA MET A 118 -13.21 8.97 -12.88
C MET A 118 -14.07 8.55 -14.07
N MET A 119 -15.21 7.91 -13.80
CA MET A 119 -16.22 7.62 -14.81
C MET A 119 -16.94 8.89 -15.27
N LYS A 120 -17.12 9.83 -14.34
CA LYS A 120 -17.69 11.16 -14.61
C LYS A 120 -17.02 12.21 -13.74
N THR A 121 -16.72 13.36 -14.32
CA THR A 121 -16.08 14.49 -13.62
C THR A 121 -17.01 15.69 -13.45
N THR A 122 -18.25 15.62 -13.92
CA THR A 122 -19.20 16.74 -13.87
C THR A 122 -19.52 17.13 -12.42
N ALA A 123 -19.66 18.43 -12.17
CA ALA A 123 -19.94 18.96 -10.83
C ALA A 123 -21.27 18.49 -10.21
N THR A 124 -22.19 18.01 -11.04
CA THR A 124 -23.49 17.44 -10.65
C THR A 124 -23.47 15.91 -10.56
N ASP A 125 -22.46 15.25 -11.12
CA ASP A 125 -22.34 13.80 -11.16
C ASP A 125 -20.86 13.39 -11.24
N PHE A 126 -20.17 13.43 -10.09
CA PHE A 126 -18.76 13.09 -9.97
C PHE A 126 -18.63 11.64 -9.47
N ARG A 127 -18.18 10.73 -10.33
CA ARG A 127 -18.22 9.27 -10.08
C ARG A 127 -16.83 8.63 -10.19
N PRO A 128 -16.21 8.27 -9.05
CA PRO A 128 -14.99 7.48 -9.06
C PRO A 128 -15.27 6.01 -9.40
N LEU A 129 -14.28 5.33 -9.95
CA LEU A 129 -14.22 3.89 -10.16
C LEU A 129 -12.85 3.39 -9.75
N ILE A 130 -12.79 2.18 -9.20
CA ILE A 130 -11.51 1.56 -8.83
C ILE A 130 -11.58 0.04 -8.93
N HIS A 131 -10.51 -0.59 -9.45
CA HIS A 131 -10.45 -2.04 -9.60
C HIS A 131 -9.89 -2.73 -8.37
N GLN A 132 -10.42 -3.92 -8.08
CA GLN A 132 -10.07 -4.73 -6.93
C GLN A 132 -9.04 -5.80 -7.32
N ASN A 133 -7.99 -5.97 -6.53
CA ASN A 133 -7.06 -7.09 -6.63
C ASN A 133 -6.97 -7.77 -5.26
N GLU A 134 -8.01 -8.53 -4.96
CA GLU A 134 -8.21 -9.27 -3.72
C GLU A 134 -7.33 -10.52 -3.65
N GLU A 135 -6.95 -10.96 -2.46
CA GLU A 135 -6.19 -12.22 -2.32
C GLU A 135 -7.01 -13.43 -2.79
N THR A 136 -8.22 -13.56 -2.27
CA THR A 136 -9.26 -14.47 -2.76
C THR A 136 -10.33 -13.65 -3.47
N LEU A 137 -10.90 -14.17 -4.56
CA LEU A 137 -11.92 -13.44 -5.30
C LEU A 137 -13.20 -13.32 -4.47
N GLU A 138 -13.89 -12.18 -4.58
CA GLU A 138 -15.23 -11.94 -4.01
C GLU A 138 -15.28 -11.80 -2.47
N ASP A 139 -14.15 -11.47 -1.84
CA ASP A 139 -14.05 -11.19 -0.41
C ASP A 139 -14.62 -9.80 -0.06
N LEU A 140 -14.33 -8.79 -0.89
CA LEU A 140 -14.82 -7.43 -0.72
C LEU A 140 -16.28 -7.33 -1.16
N LYS A 141 -17.17 -7.01 -0.23
CA LYS A 141 -18.63 -7.01 -0.44
C LYS A 141 -19.24 -5.62 -0.29
N ALA A 142 -18.66 -4.77 0.56
CA ALA A 142 -19.18 -3.46 0.89
C ALA A 142 -18.07 -2.42 1.14
N GLY A 143 -18.37 -1.17 0.82
CA GLY A 143 -17.49 -0.05 1.10
C GLY A 143 -18.03 1.27 0.56
N LYS A 144 -17.30 2.34 0.86
CA LYS A 144 -17.72 3.71 0.53
C LYS A 144 -16.62 4.46 -0.19
N PHE A 145 -17.03 5.32 -1.11
CA PHE A 145 -16.17 6.38 -1.60
C PHE A 145 -16.27 7.58 -0.67
N TYR A 146 -15.12 8.10 -0.28
CA TYR A 146 -14.97 9.33 0.48
C TYR A 146 -14.40 10.41 -0.44
N LEU A 147 -14.93 11.63 -0.37
CA LEU A 147 -14.54 12.78 -1.18
C LEU A 147 -14.25 13.99 -0.28
N GLY A 148 -13.26 14.80 -0.67
CA GLY A 148 -12.96 16.06 0.00
C GLY A 148 -12.13 17.01 -0.83
N ILE A 149 -11.93 18.22 -0.31
CA ILE A 149 -11.10 19.26 -0.96
C ILE A 149 -9.61 19.14 -0.60
N SER A 150 -9.27 18.23 0.32
CA SER A 150 -7.89 17.95 0.72
C SER A 150 -7.70 16.46 0.94
N LYS A 151 -6.48 15.97 0.73
CA LYS A 151 -6.12 14.56 0.94
C LYS A 151 -6.20 14.09 2.40
N THR A 152 -6.24 15.01 3.38
CA THR A 152 -6.33 14.68 4.81
C THR A 152 -7.75 14.82 5.37
N ASN A 153 -8.68 15.42 4.61
CA ASN A 153 -10.04 15.68 5.06
C ASN A 153 -11.05 15.31 3.96
N LEU A 154 -11.45 14.04 3.94
CA LEU A 154 -12.48 13.49 3.06
C LEU A 154 -13.80 13.39 3.85
N ILE A 155 -14.63 14.44 3.74
CA ILE A 155 -15.79 14.66 4.63
C ILE A 155 -17.09 14.08 4.10
N THR A 156 -17.22 13.93 2.78
CA THR A 156 -18.46 13.46 2.16
C THR A 156 -18.27 12.02 1.73
N SER A 157 -19.20 11.15 2.06
CA SER A 157 -19.16 9.74 1.64
C SER A 157 -20.39 9.34 0.85
N LYS A 158 -20.22 8.34 -0.02
CA LYS A 158 -21.32 7.64 -0.70
C LYS A 158 -21.06 6.14 -0.72
N GLU A 159 -22.12 5.37 -0.53
CA GLU A 159 -22.10 3.90 -0.65
C GLU A 159 -21.66 3.51 -2.06
N ALA A 160 -20.67 2.61 -2.13
CA ALA A 160 -20.22 2.06 -3.39
C ALA A 160 -21.07 0.85 -3.80
N VAL A 161 -21.23 0.69 -5.10
CA VAL A 161 -21.60 -0.58 -5.71
C VAL A 161 -20.32 -1.37 -5.92
N VAL A 162 -20.19 -2.47 -5.20
CA VAL A 162 -19.04 -3.38 -5.29
C VAL A 162 -19.39 -4.51 -6.25
N GLY A 163 -18.78 -4.51 -7.44
CA GLY A 163 -18.81 -5.66 -8.33
C GLY A 163 -17.81 -6.70 -7.83
N LEU A 164 -18.30 -7.86 -7.38
CA LEU A 164 -17.46 -8.94 -6.83
C LEU A 164 -16.35 -9.32 -7.82
N GLY A 165 -15.08 -9.30 -7.36
CA GLY A 165 -13.93 -9.62 -8.20
C GLY A 165 -13.64 -8.64 -9.35
N GLN A 166 -14.35 -7.51 -9.40
CA GLN A 166 -14.28 -6.55 -10.50
C GLN A 166 -13.82 -5.17 -10.05
N HIS A 167 -14.76 -4.25 -9.84
CA HIS A 167 -14.52 -2.85 -9.56
C HIS A 167 -15.59 -2.31 -8.62
N CYS A 168 -15.20 -1.30 -7.85
CA CYS A 168 -16.12 -0.50 -7.06
C CYS A 168 -16.46 0.76 -7.85
N THR A 169 -17.73 1.14 -7.88
CA THR A 169 -18.22 2.36 -8.52
C THR A 169 -19.39 2.94 -7.74
N LEU A 170 -19.98 4.03 -8.19
CA LEU A 170 -21.27 4.53 -7.69
C LEU A 170 -22.40 4.11 -8.63
N LEU A 171 -23.63 4.05 -8.10
CA LEU A 171 -24.83 3.88 -8.91
C LEU A 171 -24.89 4.93 -10.03
N VAL A 172 -25.59 4.58 -11.11
CA VAL A 172 -25.93 5.54 -12.17
C VAL A 172 -26.68 6.72 -11.54
N ASP A 173 -26.25 7.93 -11.86
CA ASP A 173 -26.74 9.20 -11.29
C ASP A 173 -26.58 9.33 -9.76
N GLY A 174 -25.85 8.40 -9.15
CA GLY A 174 -25.50 8.38 -7.74
C GLY A 174 -24.21 9.14 -7.42
N GLY A 175 -23.60 9.85 -8.37
CA GLY A 175 -22.33 10.56 -8.17
C GLY A 175 -22.40 11.69 -7.14
N PHE A 176 -21.23 12.13 -6.67
CA PHE A 176 -21.19 13.33 -5.83
C PHE A 176 -21.64 14.54 -6.65
N SER A 177 -22.49 15.36 -6.05
CA SER A 177 -23.07 16.54 -6.69
C SER A 177 -22.75 17.79 -5.86
N SER A 178 -23.18 18.95 -6.35
CA SER A 178 -22.94 20.25 -5.70
C SER A 178 -21.45 20.60 -5.55
N LEU A 179 -20.63 20.13 -6.49
CA LEU A 179 -19.21 20.45 -6.52
C LEU A 179 -18.96 21.80 -7.22
N THR A 180 -17.83 22.43 -6.93
CA THR A 180 -17.43 23.67 -7.61
C THR A 180 -16.63 23.32 -8.85
N VAL A 181 -17.10 23.76 -10.03
CA VAL A 181 -16.40 23.59 -11.31
C VAL A 181 -14.97 24.16 -11.22
N GLY A 182 -14.01 23.43 -11.79
CA GLY A 182 -12.59 23.77 -11.80
C GLY A 182 -11.84 23.40 -10.50
N LYS A 183 -12.55 23.09 -9.42
CA LYS A 183 -11.94 22.75 -8.13
C LYS A 183 -11.44 21.31 -8.13
N LYS A 184 -10.26 21.11 -7.54
CA LYS A 184 -9.66 19.78 -7.32
C LYS A 184 -10.31 19.13 -6.11
N TYR A 185 -10.77 17.90 -6.29
CA TYR A 185 -11.28 17.03 -5.24
C TYR A 185 -10.40 15.79 -5.14
N TYR A 186 -10.24 15.32 -3.90
CA TYR A 186 -9.54 14.09 -3.55
C TYR A 186 -10.56 13.04 -3.18
N TRP A 187 -10.31 11.78 -3.53
CA TRP A 187 -11.19 10.68 -3.19
C TRP A 187 -10.44 9.42 -2.81
N GLN A 188 -11.11 8.56 -2.06
CA GLN A 188 -10.57 7.28 -1.60
C GLN A 188 -11.73 6.28 -1.44
N PHE A 189 -11.51 5.05 -1.84
CA PHE A 189 -12.38 3.94 -1.48
C PHE A 189 -11.93 3.32 -0.17
N ARG A 190 -12.88 3.01 0.73
CA ARG A 190 -12.61 2.30 1.97
C ARG A 190 -13.68 1.22 2.18
N PRO A 191 -13.28 -0.03 2.43
CA PRO A 191 -14.19 -1.09 2.86
C PRO A 191 -14.94 -0.70 4.14
N ASP A 192 -16.15 -1.21 4.28
CA ASP A 192 -16.96 -0.95 5.47
C ASP A 192 -16.40 -1.63 6.72
N SER A 193 -16.72 -1.11 7.90
CA SER A 193 -16.20 -1.63 9.17
C SER A 193 -16.68 -3.06 9.50
N THR A 194 -17.71 -3.54 8.81
CA THR A 194 -18.27 -4.89 8.95
C THR A 194 -17.85 -5.82 7.81
N ASP A 195 -17.07 -5.33 6.85
CA ASP A 195 -16.58 -6.11 5.72
C ASP A 195 -15.29 -6.87 6.10
N ASP A 196 -15.10 -8.04 5.53
CA ASP A 196 -13.91 -8.88 5.79
C ASP A 196 -12.61 -8.20 5.29
N CYS A 197 -12.72 -7.20 4.41
CA CYS A 197 -11.61 -6.40 3.90
C CYS A 197 -11.38 -5.08 4.65
N VAL A 198 -11.96 -4.91 5.85
CA VAL A 198 -11.81 -3.69 6.65
C VAL A 198 -10.34 -3.24 6.77
N GLY A 199 -10.10 -1.93 6.60
CA GLY A 199 -8.75 -1.35 6.65
C GLY A 199 -7.91 -1.51 5.38
N ALA A 200 -8.35 -2.30 4.39
CA ALA A 200 -7.78 -2.31 3.05
C ALA A 200 -8.22 -1.07 2.28
N ASP A 201 -7.74 0.09 2.70
CA ASP A 201 -7.99 1.39 2.06
C ASP A 201 -7.33 1.46 0.67
N SER A 202 -7.97 2.11 -0.30
CA SER A 202 -7.29 2.47 -1.55
C SER A 202 -6.24 3.57 -1.35
N GLY A 203 -5.42 3.82 -2.37
CA GLY A 203 -4.70 5.08 -2.52
C GLY A 203 -5.66 6.29 -2.53
N ILE A 204 -5.12 7.50 -2.31
CA ILE A 204 -5.91 8.74 -2.39
C ILE A 204 -5.70 9.37 -3.77
N TYR A 205 -6.74 9.29 -4.59
CA TYR A 205 -6.78 9.81 -5.95
C TYR A 205 -7.32 11.23 -5.97
N HIS A 206 -7.29 11.87 -7.14
CA HIS A 206 -7.86 13.19 -7.31
C HIS A 206 -8.33 13.47 -8.74
N ALA A 207 -9.33 14.33 -8.88
CA ALA A 207 -9.71 14.91 -10.17
C ALA A 207 -10.32 16.30 -9.98
N LYS A 208 -10.42 17.06 -11.08
CA LYS A 208 -11.09 18.36 -11.07
C LYS A 208 -12.55 18.19 -11.50
N ALA A 209 -13.46 18.87 -10.81
CA ALA A 209 -14.84 18.92 -11.25
C ALA A 209 -14.95 19.74 -12.54
N THR A 210 -15.63 19.21 -13.55
CA THR A 210 -15.93 19.88 -14.81
C THR A 210 -17.35 20.43 -14.78
N ALA A 211 -17.67 21.29 -15.75
CA ALA A 211 -19.05 21.69 -16.01
C ALA A 211 -19.94 20.49 -16.31
#